data_AF-A0A353QWZ7-F1
#
_entry.id   AF-A0A353QWZ7-F1
#
_cell.length_a   1.000
_cell.length_b   1.000
_cell.length_c   1.000
_cell.angle_alpha   90.00
_cell.angle_beta   90.00
_cell.angle_gamma   90.00
#
_symmetry.space_group_name_H-M   'P 1'
#
loop_
_entity.id
_entity.type
_entity.pdbx_description
1 polymer ?
#
loop_
_entity_poly.entity_id
_entity_poly.type
_entity_poly.pdbx_seq_one_letter_code
_entity_poly.pdbx_strand_id
1 'polypeptide(L)'
;MTKEAIQKEIDCLRDVKNHLWNALIVSFGGALTLMFNLTLTFNINNLLKLIFCVAGFIFGFIFLNGYFKNDDKIYELIEKLNKEI
;
A
#
# COMPACT_ATOMS: atom_id res chain seq x y z
N MET A 1 12.82 2.51 -25.73
CA MET A 1 12.22 1.23 -25.29
C MET A 1 11.11 0.90 -26.28
N THR A 2 10.79 -0.35 -26.61
CA THR A 2 9.67 -0.59 -27.55
C THR A 2 8.34 -0.28 -26.88
N LYS A 3 7.31 0.16 -27.64
CA LYS A 3 5.97 0.45 -27.10
C LYS A 3 5.40 -0.72 -26.29
N GLU A 4 5.62 -1.94 -26.76
CA GLU A 4 5.23 -3.18 -26.07
C GLU A 4 5.93 -3.36 -24.71
N ALA A 5 7.21 -2.97 -24.61
CA ALA A 5 7.95 -3.06 -23.36
C ALA A 5 7.43 -2.04 -22.32
N ILE A 6 7.09 -0.82 -22.76
CA ILE A 6 6.51 0.22 -21.91
C ILE A 6 5.12 -0.21 -21.40
N GLN A 7 4.28 -0.78 -22.27
CA GLN A 7 2.97 -1.31 -21.87
C GLN A 7 3.09 -2.42 -20.84
N LYS A 8 4.01 -3.37 -21.05
CA LYS A 8 4.25 -4.47 -20.10
C LYS A 8 4.75 -3.96 -18.74
N GLU A 9 5.55 -2.90 -18.74
CA GLU A 9 6.01 -2.26 -17.51
C GLU A 9 4.87 -1.55 -16.76
N ILE A 10 3.98 -0.86 -17.48
CA ILE A 10 2.77 -0.25 -16.90
C ILE A 10 1.87 -1.31 -16.28
N ASP A 11 1.62 -2.43 -16.97
CA ASP A 11 0.80 -3.53 -16.44
C ASP A 11 1.42 -4.11 -15.15
N CYS A 12 2.73 -4.34 -15.15
CA CYS A 12 3.45 -4.80 -13.95
C CYS A 12 3.31 -3.82 -12.79
N LEU A 13 3.51 -2.51 -13.03
CA LEU A 13 3.35 -1.49 -12.01
C LEU A 13 1.92 -1.40 -11.48
N ARG A 14 0.92 -1.62 -12.34
CA ARG A 14 -0.49 -1.67 -11.94
C ARG A 14 -0.77 -2.85 -11.01
N ASP A 15 -0.24 -4.02 -11.30
CA ASP A 15 -0.37 -5.20 -10.43
C ASP A 15 0.32 -4.98 -9.09
N VAL A 16 1.53 -4.39 -9.10
CA VAL A 16 2.23 -3.99 -7.87
C VAL A 16 1.38 -3.01 -7.05
N LYS A 17 0.74 -2.02 -7.67
CA LYS A 17 -0.18 -1.11 -6.98
C LYS A 17 -1.36 -1.84 -6.35
N ASN A 18 -1.98 -2.78 -7.05
CA ASN A 18 -3.10 -3.56 -6.52
C ASN A 18 -2.66 -4.39 -5.29
N HIS A 19 -1.48 -5.00 -5.33
CA HIS A 19 -0.92 -5.71 -4.18
C HIS A 19 -0.64 -4.78 -3.00
N LEU A 20 -0.07 -3.59 -3.25
CA LEU A 20 0.17 -2.59 -2.21
C LEU A 20 -1.15 -2.07 -1.60
N TRP A 21 -2.17 -1.86 -2.43
CA TRP A 21 -3.50 -1.45 -1.97
C TRP A 21 -4.15 -2.52 -1.08
N ASN A 22 -4.09 -3.78 -1.48
CA ASN A 22 -4.59 -4.89 -0.66
C ASN A 22 -3.81 -5.01 0.67
N ALA A 23 -2.48 -4.91 0.63
CA ALA A 23 -1.65 -4.94 1.83
C ALA A 23 -1.97 -3.76 2.78
N LEU A 24 -2.24 -2.59 2.22
CA LEU A 24 -2.67 -1.41 2.97
C LEU A 24 -4.00 -1.66 3.68
N ILE A 25 -5.03 -2.14 2.98
CA ILE A 25 -6.35 -2.42 3.56
C ILE A 25 -6.24 -3.44 4.70
N VAL A 26 -5.47 -4.52 4.50
CA VAL A 26 -5.27 -5.55 5.52
C VAL A 26 -4.55 -4.98 6.73
N SER A 27 -3.50 -4.18 6.54
CA SER A 27 -2.71 -3.62 7.63
C SER A 27 -3.49 -2.58 8.44
N PHE A 28 -4.17 -1.64 7.78
CA PHE A 28 -5.03 -0.66 8.44
C PHE A 28 -6.26 -1.32 9.08
N GLY A 29 -6.92 -2.25 8.38
CA GLY A 29 -8.09 -2.96 8.90
C GLY A 29 -7.74 -3.80 10.13
N GLY A 30 -6.59 -4.49 10.10
CA GLY A 30 -6.07 -5.24 11.25
C GLY A 30 -5.73 -4.33 12.43
N ALA A 31 -5.05 -3.19 12.18
CA ALA A 31 -4.73 -2.22 13.21
C ALA A 31 -5.97 -1.59 13.86
N LEU A 32 -6.96 -1.19 13.05
CA LEU A 32 -8.24 -0.66 13.54
C LEU A 32 -8.98 -1.69 14.38
N THR A 33 -9.04 -2.95 13.94
CA THR A 33 -9.68 -4.04 14.71
C THR A 33 -9.02 -4.21 16.08
N LEU A 34 -7.68 -4.19 16.12
CA LEU A 34 -6.93 -4.27 17.38
C LEU A 34 -7.18 -3.05 18.26
N MET A 35 -7.27 -1.84 17.70
CA MET A 35 -7.57 -0.61 18.42
C MET A 35 -8.96 -0.62 19.06
N PHE A 36 -9.98 -1.06 18.32
CA PHE A 36 -11.34 -1.22 18.84
C PHE A 36 -11.39 -2.26 19.95
N ASN A 37 -10.69 -3.39 19.79
CA ASN A 37 -10.62 -4.42 20.82
C ASN A 37 -9.88 -3.94 22.09
N LEU A 38 -8.85 -3.10 21.94
CA LEU A 38 -8.12 -2.51 23.06
C LEU A 38 -9.01 -1.58 23.90
N THR A 39 -9.82 -0.76 23.22
CA THR A 39 -10.67 0.26 23.85
C THR A 39 -11.81 -0.36 24.66
N LEU A 40 -12.34 -1.50 24.23
CA LEU A 40 -13.43 -2.23 24.88
C LEU A 40 -13.00 -3.09 26.08
N THR A 41 -11.72 -3.39 26.22
CA THR A 41 -11.23 -4.32 27.27
C THR A 41 -9.95 -3.77 27.86
N PHE A 42 -10.07 -2.84 28.82
CA PHE A 42 -8.93 -2.23 29.53
C PHE A 42 -8.29 -3.26 30.47
N ASN A 43 -7.46 -4.14 29.93
CA ASN A 43 -6.82 -5.22 30.67
C ASN A 43 -5.31 -5.18 30.44
N ILE A 44 -4.54 -5.47 31.49
CA ILE A 44 -3.10 -5.17 31.57
C ILE A 44 -2.22 -6.03 30.63
N ASN A 45 -2.80 -7.07 30.00
CA ASN A 45 -2.17 -7.92 28.97
C ASN A 45 -2.22 -7.35 27.54
N ASN A 46 -2.57 -6.07 27.38
CA ASN A 46 -2.80 -5.43 26.08
C ASN A 46 -1.54 -4.88 25.39
N LEU A 47 -0.35 -4.99 25.99
CA LEU A 47 0.90 -4.44 25.42
C LEU A 47 1.21 -5.02 24.03
N LEU A 48 1.03 -6.33 23.85
CA LEU A 48 1.26 -6.99 22.57
C LEU A 48 0.31 -6.49 21.47
N LYS A 49 -0.98 -6.32 21.82
CA LYS A 49 -1.99 -5.78 20.90
C LYS A 49 -1.67 -4.34 20.50
N LEU A 50 -1.19 -3.53 21.44
CA LEU A 50 -0.77 -2.16 21.18
C LEU A 50 0.41 -2.12 20.20
N ILE A 51 1.43 -2.96 20.42
CA ILE A 51 2.59 -3.07 19.51
C ILE A 51 2.13 -3.46 18.09
N PHE A 52 1.27 -4.47 17.97
CA PHE A 52 0.75 -4.89 16.65
C PHE A 52 -0.16 -3.86 16.00
N CYS A 53 -0.94 -3.10 16.77
CA CYS A 53 -1.75 -2.00 16.28
C CYS A 53 -0.86 -0.90 15.67
N VAL A 54 0.16 -0.46 16.41
CA VAL A 54 1.13 0.55 15.95
C VAL A 54 1.89 0.04 14.71
N ALA A 55 2.35 -1.21 14.73
CA ALA A 55 3.02 -1.82 13.58
C ALA A 55 2.12 -1.85 12.34
N GLY A 56 0.84 -2.23 12.48
CA GLY A 56 -0.11 -2.26 11.38
C GLY A 56 -0.33 -0.87 10.75
N PHE A 57 -0.40 0.19 11.55
CA PHE A 57 -0.45 1.56 11.03
C PHE A 57 0.85 1.95 10.31
N ILE A 58 2.02 1.65 10.89
CA ILE A 58 3.32 1.94 10.26
C ILE A 58 3.44 1.25 8.90
N PHE A 59 3.16 -0.06 8.83
CA PHE A 59 3.18 -0.80 7.58
C PHE A 59 2.13 -0.27 6.59
N GLY A 60 0.94 0.08 7.07
CA GLY A 60 -0.09 0.74 6.27
C GLY A 60 0.42 2.02 5.60
N PHE A 61 1.10 2.90 6.34
CA PHE A 61 1.72 4.12 5.77
C PHE A 61 2.83 3.81 4.77
N ILE A 62 3.66 2.79 5.02
CA ILE A 62 4.69 2.35 4.08
C ILE A 62 4.05 1.88 2.77
N PHE A 63 3.02 1.05 2.84
CA PHE A 63 2.30 0.58 1.65
C PHE A 63 1.58 1.72 0.92
N LEU A 64 1.03 2.70 1.65
CA LEU A 64 0.40 3.88 1.07
C LEU A 64 1.41 4.71 0.25
N ASN A 65 2.59 4.96 0.82
CA ASN A 65 3.65 5.68 0.13
C ASN A 65 4.14 4.90 -1.11
N GLY A 66 4.31 3.58 -0.97
CA GLY A 66 4.63 2.71 -2.10
C GLY A 66 3.57 2.78 -3.21
N TYR A 67 2.29 2.83 -2.85
CA TYR A 67 1.19 2.91 -3.79
C TYR A 67 1.26 4.18 -4.65
N PHE A 68 1.46 5.35 -4.02
CA PHE A 68 1.59 6.63 -4.74
C PHE A 68 2.85 6.71 -5.60
N LYS A 69 4.00 6.22 -5.11
CA LYS A 69 5.24 6.20 -5.91
C LYS A 69 5.12 5.41 -7.21
N ASN A 70 4.34 4.32 -7.20
CA ASN A 70 4.11 3.55 -8.41
C ASN A 70 3.08 4.23 -9.33
N ASP A 71 2.19 5.06 -8.80
CA ASP A 71 1.28 5.89 -9.60
C ASP A 71 2.05 6.94 -10.40
N ASP A 72 2.97 7.65 -9.75
CA ASP A 72 3.84 8.64 -10.39
C ASP A 72 4.65 8.01 -11.54
N LYS A 73 5.20 6.82 -11.32
CA LYS A 73 5.95 6.06 -12.35
C LYS A 73 5.08 5.66 -13.53
N ILE A 74 3.85 5.21 -13.28
CA ILE A 74 2.90 4.88 -14.36
C ILE A 74 2.60 6.13 -15.18
N TYR A 75 2.36 7.26 -14.51
CA TYR A 75 2.11 8.53 -15.19
C TYR A 75 3.30 8.96 -16.07
N GLU A 76 4.53 8.85 -15.54
CA GLU A 76 5.75 9.16 -16.30
C GLU A 76 5.91 8.27 -17.54
N LEU A 77 5.62 6.96 -17.42
CA LEU A 77 5.67 6.02 -18.55
C LEU A 77 4.60 6.30 -19.60
N ILE A 78 3.38 6.67 -19.18
CA ILE A 78 2.31 7.08 -20.09
C ILE A 78 2.70 8.37 -20.81
N GLU A 79 3.28 9.35 -20.12
CA GLU A 79 3.73 10.61 -20.72
C GLU A 79 4.85 10.36 -21.76
N LYS A 80 5.80 9.46 -21.46
CA LYS A 80 6.82 9.02 -22.42
C LYS A 80 6.21 8.37 -23.66
N LEU A 81 5.22 7.48 -23.47
CA LEU A 81 4.54 6.81 -24.57
C LEU A 81 3.79 7.81 -25.47
N ASN A 82 3.16 8.82 -24.89
CA ASN A 82 2.42 9.87 -25.61
C ASN A 82 3.34 10.86 -26.33
N LYS A 83 4.58 11.07 -25.84
CA LYS A 83 5.59 11.93 -26.51
C LYS A 83 6.32 11.22 -27.66
N GLU A 84 6.29 9.88 -27.71
CA GLU A 84 6.84 9.06 -28.81
C GLU A 84 5.80 8.80 -29.94
N ILE A 85 4.62 9.41 -29.87
CA ILE A 85 3.57 9.43 -30.90
C ILE A 85 3.43 10.85 -31.44
#